data_AF-A0A1Y1KCL3-F1
#
_entry.id   AF-A0A1Y1KCL3-F1
#
_cell.length_a   1.000
_cell.length_b   1.000
_cell.length_c   1.000
_cell.angle_alpha   90.00
_cell.angle_beta   90.00
_cell.angle_gamma   90.00
#
_symmetry.space_group_name_H-M   'P 1'
#
loop_
_entity.id
_entity.type
_entity.pdbx_description
1 polymer ?
#
loop_
_entity_poly.entity_id
_entity_poly.type
_entity_poly.pdbx_seq_one_letter_code
_entity_poly.pdbx_strand_id
1 'polypeptide(L)'
;APLPLAHQQILYLHLFSCMMDWKSKSIRPTNPRKNANAFCVPTFLFTLPIFFKGWRKELTEADVYEPLSGYRARLLGEKLEQLWREEVQKCKKSNATPTLRNPLIRAFWFEGTVNGLILMA
;
A
#
# COMPACT_ATOMS: atom_id res chain seq x y z
N ALA A 1 -27.89 39.86 4.17
CA ALA A 1 -26.48 40.24 4.03
C ALA A 1 -25.68 39.01 3.62
N PRO A 2 -25.00 39.01 2.47
CA PRO A 2 -24.20 37.86 2.05
C PRO A 2 -23.08 37.63 3.07
N LEU A 3 -22.98 36.41 3.61
CA LEU A 3 -21.94 36.04 4.58
C LEU A 3 -20.53 36.24 3.98
N PRO A 4 -19.52 36.57 4.81
CA PRO A 4 -18.18 36.86 4.35
C PRO A 4 -17.55 35.64 3.66
N LEU A 5 -17.03 35.86 2.44
CA LEU A 5 -16.38 34.88 1.57
C LEU A 5 -15.32 34.00 2.29
N ALA A 6 -14.68 34.53 3.33
CA ALA A 6 -13.72 33.81 4.16
C ALA A 6 -14.33 32.59 4.89
N HIS A 7 -15.57 32.71 5.39
CA HIS A 7 -16.24 31.60 6.08
C HIS A 7 -16.60 30.48 5.10
N GLN A 8 -16.88 30.85 3.85
CA GLN A 8 -17.16 29.90 2.77
C GLN A 8 -15.91 29.10 2.39
N GLN A 9 -14.74 29.75 2.32
CA GLN A 9 -13.46 29.11 2.02
C GLN A 9 -13.05 28.06 3.08
N ILE A 10 -13.27 28.35 4.36
CA ILE A 10 -12.94 27.46 5.49
C ILE A 10 -13.84 26.22 5.45
N LEU A 11 -15.13 26.40 5.19
CA LEU A 11 -16.08 25.29 5.02
C LEU A 11 -15.67 24.37 3.88
N TYR A 12 -15.23 24.91 2.73
CA TYR A 12 -14.74 24.10 1.61
C TYR A 12 -13.47 23.32 1.95
N LEU A 13 -12.49 23.93 2.64
CA LEU A 13 -11.27 23.23 3.08
C LEU A 13 -11.59 22.11 4.09
N HIS A 14 -12.53 22.35 5.01
CA HIS A 14 -12.94 21.36 5.99
C HIS A 14 -13.73 20.20 5.34
N LEU A 15 -14.58 20.50 4.36
CA LEU A 15 -15.28 19.49 3.55
C LEU A 15 -14.31 18.67 2.70
N PHE A 16 -13.29 19.31 2.12
CA PHE A 16 -12.27 18.63 1.31
C PHE A 16 -11.41 17.70 2.17
N SER A 17 -10.99 18.13 3.37
CA SER A 17 -10.27 17.24 4.31
C SER A 17 -11.13 16.04 4.73
N CYS A 18 -12.41 16.27 5.06
CA CYS A 18 -13.33 15.21 5.47
C CYS A 18 -13.67 14.24 4.33
N MET A 19 -13.73 14.72 3.08
CA MET A 19 -13.91 13.89 1.89
C MET A 19 -12.68 13.00 1.64
N MET A 20 -11.46 13.51 1.91
CA MET A 20 -10.22 12.74 1.77
C MET A 20 -10.04 11.65 2.84
N ASP A 21 -10.75 11.76 3.97
CA ASP A 21 -10.75 10.74 5.04
C ASP A 21 -11.78 9.61 4.83
N TRP A 22 -12.62 9.67 3.78
CA TRP A 22 -13.54 8.58 3.43
C TRP A 22 -12.78 7.39 2.84
N LYS A 23 -12.17 6.58 3.69
CA LYS A 23 -11.69 5.26 3.31
C LYS A 23 -12.57 4.20 3.97
N SER A 24 -13.71 3.93 3.33
CA SER A 24 -14.56 2.80 3.70
C SER A 24 -13.77 1.50 3.54
N LYS A 25 -13.36 0.90 4.66
CA LYS A 25 -12.65 -0.37 4.68
C LYS A 25 -13.70 -1.48 4.53
N SER A 26 -14.02 -1.85 3.29
CA SER A 26 -14.89 -2.99 3.03
C SER A 26 -14.27 -4.27 3.58
N ILE A 27 -15.07 -5.06 4.29
CA ILE A 27 -14.71 -6.40 4.78
C ILE A 27 -14.63 -7.29 3.53
N ARG A 28 -13.40 -7.58 3.09
CA ARG A 28 -13.13 -8.36 1.89
C ARG A 28 -12.75 -9.79 2.26
N PRO A 29 -13.02 -10.77 1.39
CA PRO A 29 -12.56 -12.14 1.62
C PRO A 29 -11.04 -12.19 1.73
N THR A 30 -10.54 -13.05 2.64
CA THR A 30 -9.10 -13.24 2.86
C THR A 30 -8.46 -13.79 1.59
N ASN A 31 -7.34 -13.19 1.18
CA ASN A 31 -6.65 -13.59 -0.04
C ASN A 31 -6.10 -15.04 0.08
N PRO A 32 -6.46 -15.95 -0.85
CA PRO A 32 -5.94 -17.32 -0.87
C PRO A 32 -4.40 -17.39 -0.96
N ARG A 33 -3.73 -16.29 -1.35
CA ARG A 33 -2.27 -16.14 -1.28
C ARG A 33 -1.68 -16.32 0.12
N LYS A 34 -2.46 -16.09 1.19
CA LYS A 34 -1.98 -16.26 2.58
C LYS A 34 -1.71 -17.73 2.94
N ASN A 35 -2.35 -18.67 2.24
CA ASN A 35 -2.23 -20.12 2.44
C ASN A 35 -1.60 -20.85 1.24
N ALA A 36 -1.14 -20.14 0.21
CA ALA A 36 -0.58 -20.76 -0.98
C ALA A 36 0.87 -21.21 -0.72
N ASN A 37 1.16 -22.49 -1.00
CA ASN A 37 2.52 -23.03 -1.01
C ASN A 37 3.42 -22.16 -1.92
N ALA A 38 4.68 -21.92 -1.53
CA ALA A 38 5.64 -21.10 -2.29
C ALA A 38 5.78 -21.53 -3.76
N PHE A 39 5.47 -22.80 -4.07
CA PHE A 39 5.46 -23.35 -5.44
C PHE A 39 4.20 -23.00 -6.27
N CYS A 40 3.06 -22.69 -5.65
CA CYS A 40 1.83 -22.28 -6.36
C CYS A 40 1.76 -20.77 -6.64
N VAL A 41 2.62 -20.00 -5.99
CA VAL A 41 2.73 -18.54 -6.14
C VAL A 41 3.23 -18.12 -7.54
N PRO A 42 4.30 -18.71 -8.11
CA PRO A 42 4.80 -18.29 -9.43
C PRO A 42 3.84 -18.66 -10.56
N THR A 43 3.10 -19.76 -10.44
CA THR A 43 2.18 -20.22 -11.50
C THR A 43 0.85 -19.44 -11.55
N PHE A 44 0.64 -18.44 -10.67
CA PHE A 44 -0.60 -17.66 -10.54
C PHE A 44 -1.88 -18.52 -10.44
N LEU A 45 -1.77 -19.80 -10.07
CA LEU A 45 -2.87 -20.76 -9.99
C LEU A 45 -3.98 -20.28 -9.04
N PHE A 46 -3.61 -19.53 -8.00
CA PHE A 46 -4.55 -18.92 -7.05
C PHE A 46 -5.48 -17.86 -7.68
N THR A 47 -5.15 -17.33 -8.86
CA THR A 47 -5.95 -16.32 -9.57
C THR A 47 -6.97 -16.95 -10.53
N LEU A 48 -6.73 -18.18 -11.00
CA LEU A 48 -7.64 -18.93 -11.87
C LEU A 48 -9.10 -19.02 -11.36
N PRO A 49 -9.38 -19.31 -10.06
CA PRO A 49 -10.76 -19.33 -9.59
C PRO A 49 -11.48 -17.97 -9.71
N ILE A 50 -10.75 -16.85 -9.69
CA ILE A 50 -11.32 -15.51 -9.94
C ILE A 50 -11.70 -15.38 -11.41
N PHE A 51 -10.81 -15.78 -12.32
CA PHE A 51 -11.08 -15.73 -13.76
C PHE A 51 -12.29 -16.58 -14.14
N PHE A 52 -12.42 -17.80 -13.59
CA PHE A 52 -13.61 -18.63 -13.78
C PHE A 52 -14.89 -18.00 -13.22
N LYS A 53 -14.80 -17.35 -12.05
CA LYS A 53 -15.95 -16.64 -11.45
C LYS A 53 -16.38 -15.44 -12.29
N GLY A 54 -15.42 -14.65 -12.78
CA GLY A 54 -15.64 -13.52 -13.69
C GLY A 54 -16.18 -13.93 -15.06
N TRP A 55 -15.86 -15.14 -15.53
CA TRP A 55 -16.45 -15.67 -16.76
C TRP A 55 -17.92 -16.07 -16.60
N ARG A 56 -18.35 -16.42 -15.38
CA ARG A 56 -19.72 -16.86 -15.08
C ARG A 56 -20.64 -15.75 -14.57
N LYS A 57 -20.09 -14.67 -14.00
CA LYS A 57 -20.82 -13.52 -13.42
C LYS A 57 -19.97 -12.24 -13.51
N GLU A 58 -20.61 -11.09 -13.62
CA GLU A 58 -19.93 -9.79 -13.46
C GLU A 58 -19.33 -9.66 -12.05
N LEU A 59 -18.04 -9.31 -12.00
CA LEU A 59 -17.28 -9.14 -10.76
C LEU A 59 -17.70 -7.85 -10.06
N THR A 60 -18.25 -7.94 -8.85
CA THR A 60 -18.56 -6.78 -8.00
C THR A 60 -17.37 -6.45 -7.08
N GLU A 61 -17.19 -5.19 -6.66
CA GLU A 61 -16.08 -4.76 -5.79
C GLU A 61 -15.94 -5.54 -4.48
N ALA A 62 -17.02 -6.15 -4.01
CA ALA A 62 -17.07 -7.03 -2.84
C ALA A 62 -16.40 -8.40 -3.04
N ASP A 63 -16.27 -8.86 -4.29
CA ASP A 63 -15.63 -10.13 -4.65
C ASP A 63 -14.10 -10.01 -4.83
N VAL A 64 -13.57 -8.79 -4.79
CA VAL A 64 -12.13 -8.55 -4.87
C VAL A 64 -11.49 -8.79 -3.51
N TYR A 65 -10.56 -9.75 -3.46
CA TYR A 65 -9.82 -10.11 -2.25
C TYR A 65 -9.16 -8.92 -1.56
N GLU A 66 -9.06 -8.98 -0.23
CA GLU A 66 -8.32 -7.96 0.51
C GLU A 66 -6.85 -7.94 0.05
N PRO A 67 -6.22 -6.76 -0.12
CA PRO A 67 -4.78 -6.69 -0.29
C PRO A 67 -4.10 -7.45 0.85
N LEU A 68 -3.19 -8.34 0.48
CA LEU A 68 -2.47 -9.19 1.42
C LEU A 68 -1.87 -8.31 2.52
N SER A 69 -2.04 -8.70 3.78
CA SER A 69 -1.72 -7.84 4.93
C SER A 69 -0.29 -7.30 4.93
N GLY A 70 0.65 -8.01 4.28
CA GLY A 70 2.05 -7.61 4.09
C GLY A 70 2.31 -6.57 2.99
N TYR A 71 1.43 -6.45 2.00
CA TYR A 71 1.55 -5.46 0.90
C TYR A 71 0.79 -4.16 1.17
N ARG A 72 0.36 -3.93 2.42
CA ARG A 72 -0.33 -2.68 2.75
C ARG A 72 0.68 -1.54 2.70
N ALA A 73 0.44 -0.60 1.78
CA ALA A 73 1.23 0.61 1.62
C ALA A 73 1.43 1.39 2.92
N ARG A 74 0.48 1.27 3.86
CA ARG A 74 0.60 1.84 5.20
C ARG A 74 1.79 1.29 5.99
N LEU A 75 1.92 -0.05 6.09
CA LEU A 75 3.02 -0.68 6.85
C LEU A 75 4.38 -0.36 6.23
N LEU A 76 4.42 -0.36 4.90
CA LEU A 76 5.64 -0.04 4.16
C LEU A 76 6.02 1.43 4.29
N GLY A 77 5.02 2.33 4.28
CA GLY A 77 5.17 3.74 4.57
C GLY A 77 5.69 4.00 5.97
N GLU A 78 5.11 3.37 6.99
CA GLU A 78 5.56 3.46 8.39
C GLU A 78 7.02 3.00 8.54
N LYS A 79 7.40 1.87 7.93
CA LYS A 79 8.78 1.36 7.93
C LYS A 79 9.76 2.32 7.22
N LEU A 80 9.36 2.86 6.07
CA LEU A 80 10.19 3.82 5.33
C LEU A 80 10.36 5.12 6.12
N GLU A 81 9.30 5.60 6.77
CA GLU A 81 9.33 6.80 7.61
C GLU A 81 10.27 6.63 8.80
N GLN A 82 10.26 5.46 9.45
CA GLN A 82 11.20 5.15 10.53
C GLN A 82 12.65 5.20 10.03
N LEU A 83 12.96 4.51 8.92
CA LEU A 83 14.30 4.50 8.33
C LEU A 83 14.75 5.89 7.89
N TRP A 84 13.84 6.72 7.40
CA TRP A 84 14.11 8.11 7.03
C TRP A 84 14.47 8.96 8.25
N ARG A 85 13.72 8.83 9.36
CA ARG A 85 14.00 9.56 10.60
C ARG A 85 15.37 9.20 11.18
N GLU A 86 15.75 7.93 11.12
CA GLU A 86 17.08 7.45 11.53
C GLU A 86 18.20 8.04 10.68
N GLU A 87 18.05 8.04 9.34
CA GLU A 87 19.03 8.61 8.42
C GLU A 87 19.19 10.13 8.63
N VAL A 88 18.08 10.86 8.79
CA VAL A 88 18.10 12.31 9.08
C VAL A 88 18.86 12.59 10.39
N GLN A 89 18.62 11.81 11.43
CA GLN A 89 19.30 11.99 12.71
C GLN A 89 20.80 11.68 12.63
N LYS A 90 21.19 10.70 11.81
CA LYS A 90 22.58 10.35 11.55
C LYS A 90 23.29 11.43 10.74
N CYS A 91 22.66 11.95 9.70
CA CYS A 91 23.18 13.04 8.87
C CYS A 91 23.36 14.34 9.66
N LYS A 92 22.42 14.66 10.56
CA LYS A 92 22.55 15.79 11.51
C LYS A 92 23.80 15.70 12.38
N LYS A 93 24.16 14.50 12.85
CA LYS A 93 25.38 14.28 13.66
C LYS A 93 26.67 14.35 12.83
N SER A 94 26.58 14.04 11.54
CA SER A 94 27.74 13.92 10.64
C SER A 94 27.95 15.13 9.71
N ASN A 95 27.14 16.20 9.83
CA ASN A 95 27.11 17.34 8.89
C ASN A 95 27.02 16.92 7.40
N ALA A 96 26.35 15.79 7.12
CA ALA A 96 26.19 15.26 5.77
C ALA A 96 24.78 15.55 5.23
N THR A 97 24.63 15.60 3.91
CA THR A 97 23.32 15.77 3.27
C THR A 97 22.51 14.47 3.36
N PRO A 98 21.27 14.49 3.88
CA PRO A 98 20.43 13.30 3.94
C PRO A 98 19.96 12.91 2.52
N THR A 99 20.10 11.63 2.18
CA THR A 99 19.67 11.10 0.87
C THR A 99 18.59 10.03 1.03
N LEU A 100 17.48 10.16 0.28
CA LEU A 100 16.32 9.25 0.40
C LEU A 100 16.56 7.87 -0.25
N ARG A 101 17.56 7.78 -1.13
CA ARG A 101 17.90 6.55 -1.84
C ARG A 101 18.25 5.40 -0.90
N ASN A 102 19.00 5.66 0.16
CA ASN A 102 19.48 4.61 1.07
C ASN A 102 18.33 3.96 1.87
N PRO A 103 17.45 4.73 2.54
CA PRO A 103 16.24 4.19 3.18
C PRO A 103 15.33 3.45 2.21
N LEU A 104 15.17 3.97 0.99
CA LEU A 104 14.33 3.35 -0.03
C LEU A 104 14.86 1.98 -0.45
N ILE A 105 16.13 1.87 -0.80
CA ILE A 105 16.74 0.57 -1.16
C ILE A 105 16.66 -0.39 0.03
N ARG A 106 16.93 0.07 1.26
CA ARG A 106 16.83 -0.77 2.47
C ARG A 106 15.41 -1.27 2.75
N ALA A 107 14.39 -0.48 2.45
CA ALA A 107 13.00 -0.88 2.64
C ALA A 107 12.58 -1.97 1.65
N PHE A 108 13.03 -1.89 0.39
CA PHE A 108 12.50 -2.70 -0.72
C PHE A 108 13.40 -3.85 -1.19
N TRP A 109 14.71 -3.84 -0.92
CA TRP A 109 15.64 -4.80 -1.54
C TRP A 109 15.32 -6.26 -1.22
N PHE A 110 14.95 -6.57 0.02
CA PHE A 110 14.69 -7.94 0.46
C PHE A 110 13.47 -8.55 -0.24
N GLU A 111 12.39 -7.77 -0.39
CA GLU A 111 11.20 -8.22 -1.12
C GLU A 111 11.47 -8.35 -2.62
N GLY A 112 12.26 -7.44 -3.19
CA GLY A 112 12.65 -7.48 -4.60
C GLY A 112 13.50 -8.70 -4.96
N THR A 113 14.51 -9.03 -4.14
CA THR A 113 15.43 -10.14 -4.41
C THR A 113 14.77 -11.50 -4.23
N VAL A 114 13.96 -11.70 -3.19
CA VAL A 114 13.25 -12.97 -2.96
C VAL A 114 12.26 -13.26 -4.10
N ASN A 115 11.46 -12.27 -4.51
CA ASN A 115 10.52 -12.45 -5.62
C ASN A 115 11.26 -12.68 -6.96
N GLY A 116 12.39 -12.00 -7.18
CA GLY A 116 13.23 -12.20 -8.36
C GLY A 116 13.87 -13.60 -8.42
N LEU A 117 14.36 -14.12 -7.30
CA LEU A 117 14.92 -15.47 -7.21
C LEU A 117 13.84 -16.55 -7.42
N ILE A 118 12.64 -16.38 -6.86
CA ILE A 118 11.52 -17.31 -7.07
C ILE A 118 11.07 -17.35 -8.53
N LEU A 119 11.17 -16.24 -9.26
CA LEU A 119 10.82 -16.19 -10.68
C LEU A 119 11.90 -16.79 -11.59
N MET A 120 13.16 -16.70 -11.18
CA MET A 120 14.31 -17.21 -11.93
C MET A 120 14.62 -18.69 -11.65
N ALA A 121 14.13 -19.24 -10.55
CA ALA A 121 14.25 -20.66 -10.17
C ALA A 121 13.09 -21.49 -10.73
#